data_AF-A0A843KYN0-F1
#
_entry.id   AF-A0A843KYN0-F1
#
_cell.length_a   1.000
_cell.length_b   1.000
_cell.length_c   1.000
_cell.angle_alpha   90.00
_cell.angle_beta   90.00
_cell.angle_gamma   90.00
#
_symmetry.space_group_name_H-M   'P 1'
#
loop_
_entity.id
_entity.type
_entity.pdbx_description
1 polymer ?
#
loop_
_entity_poly.entity_id
_entity_poly.type
_entity_poly.pdbx_seq_one_letter_code
_entity_poly.pdbx_strand_id
1 'polypeptide(L)'
;LREARKGYIPMGVFNVRENVRHAMTGKPLAFDDLRSALNHLSHSFQLPVPRFIKESTVLVRSLKERQMRLSDFNPEAETTRGATPTG
;
A
#
# COMPACT_ATOMS: atom_id res chain seq x y z
N LEU A 1 21.54 5.35 23.73
CA LEU A 1 20.18 5.94 23.74
C LEU A 1 20.31 7.41 23.35
N ARG A 2 19.57 7.92 22.36
CA ARG A 2 19.58 9.37 22.05
C ARG A 2 18.62 10.07 23.01
N GLU A 3 19.16 10.80 23.99
CA GLU A 3 18.39 11.65 24.91
C GLU A 3 17.61 12.71 24.13
N ALA A 4 16.31 12.83 24.39
CA ALA A 4 15.46 13.86 23.81
C ALA A 4 15.77 15.22 24.47
N ARG A 5 16.68 15.98 23.86
CA ARG A 5 16.99 17.36 24.28
C ARG A 5 16.07 18.34 23.57
N LYS A 6 15.99 19.57 24.10
CA LYS A 6 15.27 20.68 23.45
C LYS A 6 15.83 20.88 22.03
N GLY A 7 15.01 20.64 21.01
CA GLY A 7 15.41 20.65 19.60
C GLY A 7 15.64 19.25 18.97
N TYR A 8 15.50 18.17 19.74
CA TYR A 8 15.52 16.81 19.19
C TYR A 8 14.27 16.56 18.35
N ILE A 9 14.46 16.45 17.04
CA ILE A 9 13.44 15.91 16.13
C ILE A 9 13.59 14.39 16.18
N PRO A 10 12.63 13.64 16.73
CA PRO A 10 12.72 12.20 16.84
C PRO A 10 12.67 11.53 15.46
N MET A 11 13.84 11.22 14.93
CA MET A 11 14.03 10.55 13.65
C MET A 11 13.78 9.04 13.81
N GLY A 12 13.00 8.45 12.90
CA GLY A 12 12.67 7.01 12.90
C GLY A 12 11.20 6.72 13.21
N VAL A 13 10.92 5.76 14.10
CA VAL A 13 9.57 5.24 14.37
C VAL A 13 8.59 6.31 14.83
N PHE A 14 9.05 7.25 15.66
CA PHE A 14 8.20 8.35 16.12
C PHE A 14 7.75 9.25 14.97
N ASN A 15 8.66 9.62 14.05
CA ASN A 15 8.31 10.41 12.87
C ASN A 15 7.21 9.72 12.04
N VAL A 16 7.33 8.42 11.82
CA VAL A 16 6.31 7.64 11.10
C VAL A 16 4.98 7.66 11.87
N ARG A 17 5.00 7.41 13.19
CA ARG A 17 3.80 7.38 14.02
C ARG A 17 3.07 8.73 14.03
N GLU A 18 3.79 9.83 14.21
CA GLU A 18 3.17 11.16 14.24
C GLU A 18 2.66 11.57 12.87
N ASN A 19 3.35 11.22 11.77
CA ASN A 19 2.84 11.45 10.42
C ASN A 19 1.55 10.68 10.17
N VAL A 20 1.48 9.41 10.58
CA VAL A 20 0.25 8.61 10.49
C VAL A 20 -0.86 9.21 11.36
N ARG A 21 -0.56 9.60 12.60
CA ARG A 21 -1.55 10.25 13.48
C ARG A 21 -2.09 11.53 12.84
N HIS A 22 -1.22 12.40 12.32
CA HIS A 22 -1.64 13.62 11.62
C HIS A 22 -2.51 13.32 10.40
N ALA A 23 -2.14 12.33 9.58
CA ALA A 23 -2.94 11.93 8.42
C ALA A 23 -4.33 11.43 8.83
N MET A 24 -4.44 10.65 9.91
CA MET A 24 -5.71 10.11 10.40
C MET A 24 -6.60 11.16 11.07
N THR A 25 -6.03 12.22 11.63
CA THR A 25 -6.81 13.34 12.21
C THR A 25 -7.21 14.41 11.19
N GLY A 26 -6.56 14.42 10.02
CA GLY A 26 -6.80 15.40 8.97
C GLY A 26 -7.99 15.03 8.08
N LYS A 27 -8.49 16.00 7.31
CA LYS A 27 -9.47 15.73 6.25
C LYS A 27 -8.80 14.89 5.16
N PRO A 28 -9.34 13.70 4.82
CA PRO A 28 -8.75 12.87 3.78
C PRO A 28 -8.93 13.51 2.40
N LEU A 29 -7.95 13.29 1.53
CA LEU A 29 -8.10 13.56 0.10
C LEU A 29 -8.74 12.34 -0.55
N ALA A 30 -9.88 12.54 -1.20
CA ALA A 30 -10.60 11.48 -1.92
C ALA A 30 -10.19 11.48 -3.38
N PHE A 31 -10.03 10.28 -3.94
CA PHE A 31 -9.68 10.04 -5.33
C PHE A 31 -10.58 8.92 -5.85
N ASP A 32 -11.00 9.03 -7.12
CA ASP A 32 -11.88 8.03 -7.75
C ASP A 32 -11.15 6.74 -8.11
N ASP A 33 -9.84 6.82 -8.33
CA ASP A 33 -9.00 5.66 -8.64
C ASP A 33 -7.58 5.78 -8.06
N LEU A 34 -6.86 4.66 -8.04
CA LEU A 34 -5.49 4.61 -7.55
C LEU A 34 -4.52 5.43 -8.43
N ARG A 35 -4.83 5.59 -9.73
CA ARG A 35 -3.95 6.29 -10.67
C ARG A 35 -3.93 7.79 -10.43
N SER A 36 -5.09 8.39 -10.19
CA SER A 36 -5.26 9.80 -9.82
C SER A 36 -4.61 10.10 -8.48
N ALA A 37 -4.74 9.20 -7.49
CA ALA A 37 -4.01 9.31 -6.23
C ALA A 37 -2.48 9.28 -6.43
N LEU A 38 -1.95 8.33 -7.23
CA LEU A 38 -0.51 8.25 -7.52
C LEU A 38 0.01 9.46 -8.31
N ASN A 39 -0.79 10.00 -9.24
CA ASN A 39 -0.44 11.22 -9.96
C ASN A 39 -0.41 12.44 -9.03
N HIS A 40 -1.31 12.52 -8.06
CA HIS A 40 -1.22 13.57 -7.04
C HIS A 40 0.08 13.42 -6.22
N LEU A 41 0.41 12.21 -5.79
CA LEU A 41 1.61 11.94 -4.99
C LEU A 41 2.94 12.18 -5.73
N SER A 42 2.97 12.04 -7.07
CA SER A 42 4.21 12.24 -7.83
C SER A 42 4.79 13.65 -7.72
N HIS A 43 3.97 14.64 -7.36
CA HIS A 43 4.42 16.03 -7.16
C HIS A 43 5.16 16.24 -5.83
N SER A 44 4.96 15.35 -4.86
CA SER A 44 5.50 15.47 -3.50
C SER A 44 6.61 14.47 -3.20
N PHE A 45 6.76 13.42 -4.02
CA PHE A 45 7.74 12.38 -3.78
C PHE A 45 9.14 12.78 -4.29
N GLN A 46 10.15 12.48 -3.46
CA GLN A 46 11.56 12.63 -3.86
C GLN A 46 11.95 11.59 -4.93
N LEU A 47 11.34 10.41 -4.89
CA LEU A 47 11.56 9.35 -5.86
C LEU A 47 10.39 9.28 -6.85
N PRO A 48 10.65 9.03 -8.14
CA PRO A 48 9.59 8.99 -9.14
C PRO A 48 8.68 7.77 -8.90
N VAL A 49 7.37 7.96 -9.04
CA VAL A 49 6.36 6.90 -8.87
C VAL A 49 6.66 5.61 -9.66
N PRO A 50 7.13 5.66 -10.92
CA PRO A 50 7.53 4.45 -11.66
C PRO A 50 8.54 3.56 -10.93
N ARG A 51 9.42 4.13 -10.10
CA ARG A 51 10.37 3.35 -9.29
C ARG A 51 9.65 2.55 -8.21
N PHE A 52 8.70 3.17 -7.51
CA PHE A 52 7.90 2.47 -6.51
C PHE A 52 7.03 1.38 -7.12
N ILE A 53 6.46 1.64 -8.29
CA ILE A 53 5.72 0.62 -9.03
C ILE A 53 6.65 -0.56 -9.36
N LYS A 54 7.81 -0.32 -9.96
CA LYS A 54 8.73 -1.40 -10.33
C LYS A 54 9.11 -2.33 -9.16
N GLU A 55 9.34 -1.76 -7.97
CA GLU A 55 9.85 -2.50 -6.81
C GLU A 55 8.73 -3.05 -5.90
N SER A 56 7.48 -2.61 -6.07
CA SER A 56 6.37 -2.99 -5.18
C SER A 56 5.48 -4.05 -5.81
N THR A 57 5.52 -5.25 -5.24
CA THR A 57 4.62 -6.34 -5.61
C THR A 57 3.15 -5.96 -5.44
N VAL A 58 2.82 -5.29 -4.33
CA VAL A 58 1.46 -4.85 -4.00
C VAL A 58 0.98 -3.77 -4.96
N LEU A 59 1.77 -2.70 -5.20
CA LEU A 59 1.32 -1.62 -6.10
C LEU A 59 1.19 -2.11 -7.55
N VAL A 60 2.09 -2.97 -8.02
CA VAL A 60 1.98 -3.58 -9.36
C VAL A 60 0.70 -4.39 -9.47
N ARG A 61 0.42 -5.18 -8.45
CA ARG A 61 -0.79 -6.00 -8.38
C ARG A 61 -2.04 -5.10 -8.38
N SER A 62 -2.14 -4.12 -7.47
CA SER A 62 -3.27 -3.19 -7.40
C SER A 62 -3.47 -2.31 -8.65
N LEU A 63 -2.40 -2.02 -9.41
CA LEU A 63 -2.51 -1.29 -10.68
C LEU A 63 -2.89 -2.17 -11.87
N LYS A 64 -2.65 -3.48 -11.79
CA LYS A 64 -3.06 -4.47 -12.80
C LYS A 64 -4.47 -4.98 -12.57
N GLU A 65 -4.97 -4.88 -11.35
CA GLU A 65 -6.24 -5.48 -10.93
C GLU A 65 -7.46 -4.84 -11.58
N ARG A 66 -8.11 -5.63 -12.45
CA ARG A 66 -9.57 -5.65 -12.62
C ARG A 66 -10.20 -6.33 -11.41
N GLN A 67 -11.54 -6.28 -11.30
CA GLN A 67 -12.30 -6.96 -10.26
C GLN A 67 -11.76 -8.35 -9.96
N MET A 68 -11.38 -8.55 -8.70
CA MET A 68 -10.81 -9.79 -8.21
C MET A 68 -11.82 -10.61 -7.45
N ARG A 69 -11.62 -11.91 -7.48
CA ARG A 69 -12.35 -12.87 -6.66
C ARG A 69 -11.55 -13.16 -5.39
N LEU A 70 -12.26 -13.59 -4.35
CA LEU A 70 -11.62 -14.02 -3.11
C LEU A 70 -10.64 -15.20 -3.34
N SER A 71 -10.87 -16.01 -4.37
CA SER A 71 -9.97 -17.11 -4.77
C SER A 71 -8.61 -16.63 -5.30
N ASP A 72 -8.51 -15.41 -5.84
CA ASP A 72 -7.24 -14.82 -6.29
C ASP A 72 -6.25 -14.58 -5.12
N PHE A 73 -6.73 -14.67 -3.88
CA PHE A 73 -5.92 -14.53 -2.66
C PHE A 73 -5.63 -15.88 -1.99
N ASN A 74 -6.30 -16.96 -2.36
CA ASN A 74 -6.09 -18.31 -1.80
C ASN A 74 -6.08 -19.38 -2.92
N PRO A 75 -4.97 -19.54 -3.65
CA PRO A 75 -4.88 -20.44 -4.80
C PRO A 75 -5.07 -21.93 -4.44
N GLU A 76 -4.89 -22.32 -3.17
CA GLU A 76 -5.08 -23.71 -2.74
C GLU A 76 -6.55 -24.13 -2.59
N ALA A 77 -7.47 -23.17 -2.52
CA ALA A 77 -8.91 -23.46 -2.36
C ALA A 77 -9.60 -23.97 -3.64
N GLU A 78 -8.97 -23.83 -4.81
CA GLU A 78 -9.52 -24.32 -6.09
C GLU A 78 -9.11 -25.78 -6.41
N THR A 79 -7.96 -26.24 -5.92
CA THR A 79 -7.44 -27.60 -6.17
C THR A 79 -8.33 -28.71 -5.60
N THR A 80 -9.10 -28.43 -4.53
CA THR A 80 -9.94 -29.44 -3.87
C THR A 80 -11.29 -29.70 -4.54
N ARG A 81 -11.67 -28.93 -5.58
CA ARG A 81 -12.98 -29.08 -6.24
C ARG A 81 -12.95 -29.93 -7.53
N GLY A 82 -11.78 -30.43 -7.95
CA GLY A 82 -11.60 -31.14 -9.22
C GLY A 82 -11.68 -32.68 -9.18
N ALA A 83 -11.75 -33.31 -8.00
CA ALA A 83 -11.83 -34.77 -7.91
C ALA A 83 -13.29 -35.25 -7.90
N THR A 84 -13.91 -35.34 -9.08
CA THR A 84 -15.12 -36.16 -9.25
C THR A 84 -14.67 -37.60 -9.50
N PRO A 85 -15.05 -38.59 -8.66
CA PRO A 85 -14.80 -39.99 -8.96
C PRO A 85 -15.75 -40.40 -10.09
N THR A 86 -15.20 -40.59 -11.30
CA THR A 86 -15.90 -41.31 -12.35
C THR A 86 -15.75 -42.80 -12.04
N GLY A 87 -16.88 -43.46 -11.77
CA GLY A 87 -16.95 -44.91 -11.58
C GLY A 87 -16.76 -45.69 -12.88
#